data_AF-A0A4R1BPB3-F1
#
_entry.id   AF-A0A4R1BPB3-F1
#
_cell.length_a   1.000
_cell.length_b   1.000
_cell.length_c   1.000
_cell.angle_alpha   90.00
_cell.angle_beta   90.00
_cell.angle_gamma   90.00
#
_symmetry.space_group_name_H-M   'P 1'
#
loop_
_entity.id
_entity.type
_entity.pdbx_description
1 polymer ?
#
loop_
_entity_poly.entity_id
_entity_poly.type
_entity_poly.pdbx_seq_one_letter_code
_entity_poly.pdbx_strand_id
1 'polypeptide(L)'
;MPFRLPILVFLFLWSARPALGQQDSTAPAPAADTALRIVNLAPNFTVHVDSVLDYRFESNRDSAGYYWFLRNAPVGVRINRSTGQLSFRADRSYFLSGRLRYDQNYKVQLGLQSLSRPSDRVDTSFTILFYNTEIVPSRLRPGVYGNVYVNEGDTLRFPVFCETGSFPIESVLTQTSQPLGEFSPVTRCGDFFRWAPPYSFVGDNDSAQVRVVQAYFIGATRTQQRDTAQVRIVVRHSLNYPLAREQYTQLVSDLKFYILRLKFTFLVLDKSIRKTKHARTGFDLTAASTALTGTVLSTSKDEETKRTGAIMPGVGLVLTPIKEATAPARTTEQSQATLVRASIKRLEYVLQDNSLLGDKDPGIAPKINKLREELKQSQLQLIDVPIEVTNNMGAAELDAYFNSPKVNKKYRLRRK
;
A
#
# COMPACT_ATOMS: atom_id res chain seq x y z
N MET A 1 -64.61 -16.69 122.21
CA MET A 1 -65.12 -15.31 122.12
C MET A 1 -64.30 -14.56 121.07
N PRO A 2 -64.84 -13.58 120.33
CA PRO A 2 -66.01 -13.61 119.43
C PRO A 2 -65.71 -12.94 118.05
N PHE A 3 -66.61 -13.11 117.06
CA PHE A 3 -67.05 -12.10 116.05
C PHE A 3 -66.00 -11.50 115.06
N ARG A 4 -66.12 -11.50 113.72
CA ARG A 4 -67.22 -11.01 112.86
C ARG A 4 -67.06 -11.41 111.37
N LEU A 5 -68.21 -11.75 110.78
CA LEU A 5 -68.73 -11.54 109.39
C LEU A 5 -68.28 -10.22 108.68
N PRO A 6 -68.67 -9.87 107.41
CA PRO A 6 -69.47 -10.60 106.38
C PRO A 6 -69.16 -10.38 104.86
N ILE A 7 -69.78 -11.23 104.00
CA ILE A 7 -70.59 -10.96 102.78
C ILE A 7 -70.04 -10.06 101.63
N LEU A 8 -69.90 -10.61 100.40
CA LEU A 8 -70.79 -10.30 99.26
C LEU A 8 -70.56 -11.19 98.02
N VAL A 9 -71.69 -11.45 97.35
CA VAL A 9 -72.00 -12.27 96.18
C VAL A 9 -71.42 -11.70 94.88
N PHE A 10 -71.01 -12.53 93.90
CA PHE A 10 -71.40 -12.38 92.47
C PHE A 10 -70.96 -13.56 91.57
N LEU A 11 -71.79 -13.82 90.55
CA LEU A 11 -71.79 -14.88 89.54
C LEU A 11 -70.52 -15.01 88.67
N PHE A 12 -70.20 -16.22 88.18
CA PHE A 12 -70.28 -16.65 86.76
C PHE A 12 -69.50 -17.95 86.45
N LEU A 13 -70.11 -18.80 85.60
CA LEU A 13 -69.53 -19.82 84.69
C LEU A 13 -68.62 -20.94 85.25
N TRP A 14 -69.20 -22.13 85.36
CA TRP A 14 -68.50 -23.39 85.56
C TRP A 14 -67.94 -23.88 84.22
N SER A 15 -66.61 -23.94 84.10
CA SER A 15 -65.90 -24.59 82.99
C SER A 15 -65.46 -25.99 83.41
N ALA A 16 -65.81 -26.98 82.59
CA ALA A 16 -65.41 -28.36 82.74
C ALA A 16 -63.91 -28.55 82.40
N ARG A 17 -63.20 -29.32 83.23
CA ARG A 17 -61.92 -29.96 82.88
C ARG A 17 -62.03 -31.46 83.17
N PRO A 18 -61.99 -32.34 82.16
CA PRO A 18 -61.72 -33.76 82.41
C PRO A 18 -60.21 -34.00 82.52
N ALA A 19 -59.89 -35.03 83.28
CA ALA A 19 -58.58 -35.41 83.79
C ALA A 19 -57.53 -35.75 82.71
N LEU A 20 -56.28 -35.37 82.96
CA LEU A 20 -55.11 -35.81 82.21
C LEU A 20 -54.85 -37.31 82.51
N GLY A 21 -54.95 -38.13 81.47
CA GLY A 21 -54.37 -39.47 81.43
C GLY A 21 -52.85 -39.40 81.21
N GLN A 22 -52.13 -40.19 81.98
CA GLN A 22 -50.69 -40.37 81.98
C GLN A 22 -50.25 -41.07 80.68
N GLN A 23 -49.56 -40.36 79.79
CA GLN A 23 -48.96 -40.92 78.57
C GLN A 23 -47.53 -41.40 78.85
N ASP A 24 -47.33 -42.71 78.79
CA ASP A 24 -46.02 -43.33 78.76
C ASP A 24 -45.21 -42.79 77.57
N SER A 25 -44.05 -42.20 77.91
CA SER A 25 -43.11 -41.60 76.96
C SER A 25 -42.29 -42.69 76.28
N THR A 26 -42.85 -43.36 75.28
CA THR A 26 -42.03 -44.06 74.29
C THR A 26 -41.65 -43.05 73.20
N ALA A 27 -40.35 -42.88 72.95
CA ALA A 27 -39.88 -42.06 71.85
C ALA A 27 -40.53 -42.54 70.54
N PRO A 28 -41.09 -41.65 69.70
CA PRO A 28 -41.68 -42.08 68.44
C PRO A 28 -40.60 -42.74 67.58
N ALA A 29 -40.82 -43.99 67.20
CA ALA A 29 -39.98 -44.67 66.22
C ALA A 29 -39.90 -43.80 64.95
N PRO A 30 -38.72 -43.67 64.30
CA PRO A 30 -38.60 -42.85 63.10
C PRO A 30 -39.62 -43.36 62.09
N ALA A 31 -40.48 -42.44 61.60
CA ALA A 31 -41.51 -42.76 60.63
C ALA A 31 -40.86 -43.52 59.46
N ALA A 32 -41.22 -44.79 59.28
CA ALA A 32 -40.67 -45.62 58.23
C ALA A 32 -41.00 -44.97 56.88
N ASP A 33 -39.98 -44.43 56.24
CA ASP A 33 -40.11 -43.64 55.02
C ASP A 33 -40.68 -44.52 53.90
N THR A 34 -41.96 -44.33 53.56
CA THR A 34 -42.70 -45.26 52.72
C THR A 34 -42.38 -45.12 51.24
N ALA A 35 -41.82 -43.99 50.81
CA ALA A 35 -41.48 -43.73 49.41
C ALA A 35 -39.99 -44.00 49.12
N LEU A 36 -39.71 -44.68 48.01
CA LEU A 36 -38.36 -44.81 47.47
C LEU A 36 -37.83 -43.42 47.09
N ARG A 37 -36.60 -43.08 47.51
CA ARG A 37 -35.91 -41.84 47.10
C ARG A 37 -34.39 -42.00 47.16
N ILE A 38 -33.71 -41.18 46.37
CA ILE A 38 -32.25 -41.02 46.38
C ILE A 38 -31.94 -39.90 47.38
N VAL A 39 -31.08 -40.18 48.36
CA VAL A 39 -30.81 -39.28 49.50
C VAL A 39 -29.79 -38.21 49.13
N ASN A 40 -28.77 -38.56 48.35
CA ASN A 40 -27.64 -37.72 48.00
C ASN A 40 -27.61 -37.39 46.48
N LEU A 41 -28.71 -36.87 45.94
CA LEU A 41 -28.71 -36.47 44.53
C LEU A 41 -28.02 -35.11 44.34
N ALA A 42 -26.83 -35.10 43.73
CA ALA A 42 -26.22 -33.88 43.22
C ALA A 42 -26.82 -33.54 41.84
N PRO A 43 -27.46 -32.37 41.67
CA PRO A 43 -28.16 -32.03 40.42
C PRO A 43 -27.19 -31.73 39.27
N ASN A 44 -25.99 -31.23 39.56
CA ASN A 44 -25.00 -30.81 38.58
C ASN A 44 -23.60 -31.30 38.95
N PHE A 45 -22.90 -31.89 37.99
CA PHE A 45 -21.49 -32.27 38.09
C PHE A 45 -20.68 -31.48 37.07
N THR A 46 -19.60 -30.84 37.52
CA THR A 46 -18.61 -30.19 36.65
C THR A 46 -17.34 -31.02 36.68
N VAL A 47 -16.93 -31.52 35.51
CA VAL A 47 -15.79 -32.45 35.39
C VAL A 47 -14.77 -31.84 34.44
N HIS A 48 -13.52 -31.76 34.88
CA HIS A 48 -12.41 -31.28 34.05
C HIS A 48 -11.96 -32.37 33.09
N VAL A 49 -11.47 -31.99 31.91
CA VAL A 49 -10.87 -32.93 30.94
C VAL A 49 -9.62 -33.58 31.55
N ASP A 50 -9.49 -34.89 31.45
CA ASP A 50 -8.47 -35.73 32.10
C ASP A 50 -8.69 -36.00 33.61
N SER A 51 -9.85 -35.60 34.16
CA SER A 51 -10.26 -35.98 35.51
C SER A 51 -11.19 -37.21 35.53
N VAL A 52 -11.23 -37.89 36.68
CA VAL A 52 -12.12 -39.03 36.94
C VAL A 52 -13.19 -38.58 37.94
N LEU A 53 -14.46 -38.71 37.55
CA LEU A 53 -15.60 -38.57 38.45
C LEU A 53 -15.95 -39.94 39.01
N ASP A 54 -15.91 -40.07 40.34
CA ASP A 54 -16.40 -41.23 41.07
C ASP A 54 -17.38 -40.74 42.15
N TYR A 55 -18.64 -41.13 42.04
CA TYR A 55 -19.70 -40.70 42.93
C TYR A 55 -20.65 -41.85 43.27
N ARG A 56 -20.86 -42.12 44.56
CA ARG A 56 -21.76 -43.18 45.01
C ARG A 56 -23.13 -42.61 45.38
N PHE A 57 -24.17 -43.00 44.65
CA PHE A 57 -25.54 -42.67 45.03
C PHE A 57 -26.02 -43.57 46.18
N GLU A 58 -26.75 -42.96 47.11
CA GLU A 58 -27.33 -43.60 48.29
C GLU A 58 -28.84 -43.55 48.21
N SER A 59 -29.46 -44.70 48.42
CA SER A 59 -30.92 -44.85 48.52
C SER A 59 -31.35 -44.87 49.98
N ASN A 60 -32.59 -44.44 50.23
CA ASN A 60 -33.22 -44.54 51.55
C ASN A 60 -33.49 -45.99 52.00
N ARG A 61 -33.31 -46.96 51.10
CA ARG A 61 -33.52 -48.40 51.30
C ARG A 61 -32.22 -49.14 51.05
N ASP A 62 -32.14 -50.36 51.58
CA ASP A 62 -30.96 -51.22 51.38
C ASP A 62 -30.76 -51.57 49.89
N SER A 63 -29.51 -51.52 49.45
CA SER A 63 -29.08 -51.63 48.06
C SER A 63 -29.31 -53.02 47.43
N ALA A 64 -29.45 -54.07 48.25
CA ALA A 64 -29.54 -55.46 47.76
C ALA A 64 -30.82 -55.77 46.96
N GLY A 65 -31.92 -55.04 47.21
CA GLY A 65 -33.22 -55.25 46.56
C GLY A 65 -33.52 -54.35 45.38
N TYR A 66 -32.58 -53.47 45.00
CA TYR A 66 -32.79 -52.43 44.01
C TYR A 66 -31.69 -52.42 42.95
N TYR A 67 -32.04 -51.91 41.77
CA TYR A 67 -31.17 -51.85 40.60
C TYR A 67 -31.08 -50.42 40.09
N TRP A 68 -29.83 -49.96 39.87
CA TRP A 68 -29.51 -48.64 39.34
C TRP A 68 -29.34 -48.69 37.82
N PHE A 69 -29.92 -47.72 37.12
CA PHE A 69 -29.73 -47.57 35.68
C PHE A 69 -29.58 -46.12 35.25
N LEU A 70 -28.90 -45.94 34.11
CA LEU A 70 -28.80 -44.67 33.42
C LEU A 70 -29.51 -44.73 32.08
N ARG A 71 -30.13 -43.62 31.68
CA ARG A 71 -30.60 -43.38 30.31
C ARG A 71 -30.01 -42.08 29.80
N ASN A 72 -29.74 -42.01 28.49
CA ASN A 72 -29.11 -40.86 27.83
C ASN A 72 -27.76 -40.45 28.45
N ALA A 73 -27.01 -41.42 28.96
CA ALA A 73 -25.67 -41.18 29.49
C ALA A 73 -24.68 -40.90 28.34
N PRO A 74 -23.83 -39.86 28.46
CA PRO A 74 -22.80 -39.60 27.47
C PRO A 74 -21.76 -40.73 27.44
N VAL A 75 -21.02 -40.82 26.33
CA VAL A 75 -20.04 -41.89 26.10
C VAL A 75 -19.01 -41.90 27.23
N GLY A 76 -18.81 -43.08 27.84
CA GLY A 76 -17.83 -43.29 28.90
C GLY A 76 -18.42 -43.26 30.32
N VAL A 77 -19.66 -42.75 30.51
CA VAL A 77 -20.32 -42.75 31.82
C VAL A 77 -20.87 -44.15 32.11
N ARG A 78 -20.53 -44.69 33.27
CA ARG A 78 -20.98 -46.01 33.72
C ARG A 78 -21.50 -45.93 35.14
N ILE A 79 -22.56 -46.67 35.43
CA ILE A 79 -23.05 -46.89 36.79
C ILE A 79 -22.91 -48.36 37.14
N ASN A 80 -22.45 -48.64 38.36
CA ASN A 80 -22.55 -49.96 38.93
C ASN A 80 -24.01 -50.21 39.34
N ARG A 81 -24.60 -51.23 38.74
CA ARG A 81 -26.01 -51.59 38.81
C ARG A 81 -26.48 -51.97 40.23
N SER A 82 -25.60 -52.54 41.04
CA SER A 82 -25.91 -52.99 42.40
C SER A 82 -25.51 -51.97 43.47
N THR A 83 -24.36 -51.30 43.31
CA THR A 83 -23.83 -50.39 44.35
C THR A 83 -24.22 -48.93 44.15
N GLY A 84 -24.72 -48.55 42.98
CA GLY A 84 -25.05 -47.16 42.65
C GLY A 84 -23.82 -46.26 42.44
N GLN A 85 -22.64 -46.86 42.24
CA GLN A 85 -21.40 -46.11 42.00
C GLN A 85 -21.32 -45.63 40.54
N LEU A 86 -21.39 -44.31 40.35
CA LEU A 86 -21.17 -43.63 39.08
C LEU A 86 -19.67 -43.44 38.87
N SER A 87 -19.16 -43.98 37.78
CA SER A 87 -17.78 -43.78 37.36
C SER A 87 -17.73 -43.20 35.96
N PHE A 88 -16.93 -42.15 35.79
CA PHE A 88 -16.67 -41.55 34.50
C PHE A 88 -15.23 -41.08 34.42
N ARG A 89 -14.53 -41.44 33.34
CA ARG A 89 -13.20 -40.94 33.04
C ARG A 89 -13.28 -40.03 31.82
N ALA A 90 -12.93 -38.75 32.01
CA ALA A 90 -13.00 -37.72 30.99
C ALA A 90 -11.79 -37.76 30.05
N ASP A 91 -11.56 -38.84 29.31
CA ASP A 91 -10.38 -38.93 28.42
C ASP A 91 -10.46 -37.94 27.24
N ARG A 92 -9.37 -37.23 26.96
CA ARG A 92 -9.24 -36.27 25.84
C ARG A 92 -9.60 -36.87 24.47
N SER A 93 -9.42 -38.18 24.28
CA SER A 93 -9.78 -38.88 23.03
C SER A 93 -11.27 -38.81 22.70
N TYR A 94 -12.16 -38.77 23.70
CA TYR A 94 -13.60 -38.65 23.47
C TYR A 94 -14.01 -37.28 22.92
N PHE A 95 -13.24 -36.25 23.26
CA PHE A 95 -13.45 -34.89 22.76
C PHE A 95 -12.81 -34.68 21.37
N LEU A 96 -11.61 -35.22 21.14
CA LEU A 96 -10.94 -35.18 19.83
C LEU A 96 -11.72 -35.95 18.75
N SER A 97 -12.40 -37.04 19.12
CA SER A 97 -13.27 -37.80 18.22
C SER A 97 -14.65 -37.16 17.98
N GLY A 98 -14.94 -36.03 18.64
CA GLY A 98 -16.21 -35.30 18.52
C GLY A 98 -17.42 -35.98 19.18
N ARG A 99 -17.20 -37.08 19.92
CA ARG A 99 -18.27 -37.80 20.65
C ARG A 99 -18.75 -37.03 21.89
N LEU A 100 -17.85 -36.27 22.51
CA LEU A 100 -18.15 -35.31 23.58
C LEU A 100 -17.74 -33.90 23.13
N ARG A 101 -18.41 -32.88 23.66
CA ARG A 101 -18.14 -31.46 23.43
C ARG A 101 -17.90 -30.77 24.76
N TYR A 102 -17.04 -29.76 24.74
CA TYR A 102 -16.81 -28.89 25.89
C TYR A 102 -17.99 -27.93 26.09
N ASP A 103 -18.19 -27.52 27.33
CA ASP A 103 -19.17 -26.53 27.78
C ASP A 103 -20.62 -26.85 27.34
N GLN A 104 -20.90 -28.12 27.07
CA GLN A 104 -22.23 -28.62 26.76
C GLN A 104 -22.83 -29.33 27.97
N ASN A 105 -24.08 -28.96 28.31
CA ASN A 105 -24.83 -29.60 29.38
C ASN A 105 -25.38 -30.95 28.92
N TYR A 106 -24.88 -32.04 29.51
CA TYR A 106 -25.38 -33.39 29.29
C TYR A 106 -26.37 -33.78 30.38
N LYS A 107 -27.66 -33.82 30.04
CA LYS A 107 -28.72 -34.25 30.97
C LYS A 107 -28.83 -35.78 30.96
N VAL A 108 -28.41 -36.41 32.05
CA VAL A 108 -28.46 -37.86 32.26
C VAL A 108 -29.65 -38.20 33.13
N GLN A 109 -30.44 -39.18 32.72
CA GLN A 109 -31.53 -39.71 33.52
C GLN A 109 -31.01 -40.85 34.40
N LEU A 110 -31.21 -40.73 35.71
CA LEU A 110 -30.82 -41.69 36.73
C LEU A 110 -32.08 -42.33 37.30
N GLY A 111 -32.17 -43.64 37.20
CA GLY A 111 -33.28 -44.41 37.73
C GLY A 111 -32.85 -45.40 38.80
N LEU A 112 -33.70 -45.57 39.80
CA LEU A 112 -33.62 -46.62 40.81
C LEU A 112 -34.92 -47.43 40.76
N GLN A 113 -34.83 -48.74 40.56
CA GLN A 113 -35.99 -49.61 40.45
C GLN A 113 -35.87 -50.82 41.39
N SER A 114 -36.98 -51.21 42.02
CA SER A 114 -37.04 -52.45 42.80
C SER A 114 -37.02 -53.69 41.91
N LEU A 115 -36.27 -54.72 42.32
CA LEU A 115 -36.20 -56.01 41.62
C LEU A 115 -37.48 -56.84 41.77
N SER A 116 -38.17 -56.73 42.91
CA SER A 116 -39.37 -57.53 43.21
C SER A 116 -40.66 -56.88 42.69
N ARG A 117 -40.71 -55.55 42.66
CA ARG A 117 -41.89 -54.79 42.20
C ARG A 117 -41.47 -53.70 41.20
N PRO A 118 -41.60 -53.94 39.89
CA PRO A 118 -41.20 -52.97 38.86
C PRO A 118 -41.92 -51.62 38.92
N SER A 119 -43.11 -51.57 39.55
CA SER A 119 -43.89 -50.35 39.76
C SER A 119 -43.28 -49.39 40.80
N ASP A 120 -42.41 -49.91 41.68
CA ASP A 120 -41.68 -49.12 42.67
C ASP A 120 -40.36 -48.65 42.06
N ARG A 121 -40.42 -47.51 41.37
CA ARG A 121 -39.28 -46.88 40.69
C ARG A 121 -39.22 -45.38 40.94
N VAL A 122 -38.00 -44.85 40.95
CA VAL A 122 -37.70 -43.43 41.05
C VAL A 122 -36.88 -43.04 39.84
N ASP A 123 -37.41 -42.11 39.05
CA ASP A 123 -36.72 -41.54 37.89
C ASP A 123 -36.31 -40.10 38.21
N THR A 124 -35.02 -39.85 38.25
CA THR A 124 -34.41 -38.52 38.48
C THR A 124 -33.48 -38.16 37.33
N SER A 125 -32.94 -36.95 37.33
CA SER A 125 -31.94 -36.56 36.35
C SER A 125 -30.89 -35.64 36.98
N PHE A 126 -29.67 -35.76 36.50
CA PHE A 126 -28.59 -34.84 36.81
C PHE A 126 -27.91 -34.36 35.53
N THR A 127 -27.17 -33.28 35.63
CA THR A 127 -26.48 -32.67 34.50
C THR A 127 -24.97 -32.81 34.67
N ILE A 128 -24.26 -33.24 33.64
CA ILE A 128 -22.79 -33.23 33.62
C ILE A 128 -22.33 -32.14 32.64
N LEU A 129 -21.41 -31.28 33.08
CA LEU A 129 -20.72 -30.29 32.25
C LEU A 129 -19.22 -30.64 32.21
N PHE A 130 -18.68 -30.77 30.99
CA PHE A 130 -17.25 -30.95 30.79
C PHE A 130 -16.60 -29.63 30.39
N TYR A 131 -15.58 -29.21 31.13
CA TYR A 131 -14.85 -27.96 30.85
C TYR A 131 -13.36 -28.22 30.63
N ASN A 132 -12.75 -27.45 29.75
CA ASN A 132 -11.32 -27.50 29.49
C ASN A 132 -10.63 -26.25 30.07
N THR A 133 -9.41 -26.39 30.57
CA THR A 133 -8.56 -25.27 31.03
C THR A 133 -7.41 -24.97 30.07
N GLU A 134 -7.27 -25.73 28.99
CA GLU A 134 -6.25 -25.50 27.97
C GLU A 134 -6.55 -24.20 27.19
N ILE A 135 -5.67 -23.21 27.38
CA ILE A 135 -5.75 -21.93 26.69
C ILE A 135 -5.10 -22.10 25.31
N VAL A 136 -5.92 -22.12 24.25
CA VAL A 136 -5.42 -22.06 22.87
C VAL A 136 -5.23 -20.58 22.51
N PRO A 137 -4.00 -20.10 22.29
CA PRO A 137 -3.78 -18.70 21.97
C PRO A 137 -4.32 -18.39 20.57
N SER A 138 -5.07 -17.30 20.45
CA SER A 138 -5.46 -16.77 19.14
C SER A 138 -4.23 -16.19 18.43
N ARG A 139 -4.12 -16.44 17.12
CA ARG A 139 -2.98 -16.00 16.31
C ARG A 139 -3.43 -15.16 15.12
N LEU A 140 -2.67 -14.11 14.81
CA LEU A 140 -2.79 -13.33 13.60
C LEU A 140 -2.08 -14.03 12.44
N ARG A 141 -2.78 -14.14 11.31
CA ARG A 141 -2.25 -14.68 10.06
C ARG A 141 -2.52 -13.71 8.92
N PRO A 142 -1.51 -12.98 8.44
CA PRO A 142 -1.61 -12.25 7.19
C PRO A 142 -1.95 -13.21 6.04
N GLY A 143 -2.79 -12.80 5.10
CA GLY A 143 -3.12 -13.56 3.88
C GLY A 143 -1.97 -13.65 2.87
N VAL A 144 -0.76 -13.23 3.26
CA VAL A 144 0.46 -13.25 2.47
C VAL A 144 1.51 -14.06 3.20
N TYR A 145 2.22 -14.90 2.45
CA TYR A 145 3.30 -15.72 2.99
C TYR A 145 4.65 -15.10 2.64
N GLY A 146 5.47 -14.83 3.66
CA GLY A 146 6.84 -14.35 3.50
C GLY A 146 6.95 -12.91 3.00
N ASN A 147 7.81 -12.70 1.99
CA ASN A 147 8.11 -11.39 1.44
C ASN A 147 7.12 -11.02 0.34
N VAL A 148 6.52 -9.83 0.46
CA VAL A 148 5.62 -9.29 -0.54
C VAL A 148 6.38 -8.29 -1.40
N TYR A 149 6.31 -8.43 -2.72
CA TYR A 149 6.93 -7.48 -3.66
C TYR A 149 5.84 -6.59 -4.26
N VAL A 150 6.08 -5.28 -4.26
CA VAL A 150 5.17 -4.28 -4.86
C VAL A 150 6.00 -3.25 -5.61
N ASN A 151 5.51 -2.73 -6.73
CA ASN A 151 6.16 -1.65 -7.44
C ASN A 151 5.59 -0.30 -6.97
N GLU A 152 6.37 0.77 -7.08
CA GLU A 152 5.84 2.11 -6.83
C GLU A 152 4.61 2.40 -7.72
N GLY A 153 3.57 2.99 -7.12
CA GLY A 153 2.31 3.29 -7.79
C GLY A 153 1.30 2.16 -7.89
N ASP A 154 1.71 0.91 -7.65
CA ASP A 154 0.80 -0.23 -7.59
C ASP A 154 0.13 -0.31 -6.20
N THR A 155 -1.12 -0.75 -6.16
CA THR A 155 -1.85 -0.90 -4.89
C THR A 155 -1.60 -2.28 -4.28
N LEU A 156 -1.03 -2.31 -3.07
CA LEU A 156 -0.91 -3.54 -2.30
C LEU A 156 -2.19 -3.75 -1.48
N ARG A 157 -2.80 -4.93 -1.64
CA ARG A 157 -3.98 -5.32 -0.87
C ARG A 157 -3.87 -6.78 -0.42
N PHE A 158 -3.96 -7.02 0.89
CA PHE A 158 -4.12 -8.36 1.43
C PHE A 158 -4.98 -8.38 2.71
N PRO A 159 -5.74 -9.45 2.94
CA PRO A 159 -6.51 -9.61 4.17
C PRO A 159 -5.61 -10.02 5.35
N VAL A 160 -6.00 -9.65 6.56
CA VAL A 160 -5.39 -10.19 7.79
C VAL A 160 -6.44 -11.05 8.50
N PHE A 161 -6.14 -12.33 8.63
CA PHE A 161 -7.00 -13.31 9.29
C PHE A 161 -6.60 -13.49 10.75
N CYS A 162 -7.56 -13.90 11.57
CA CYS A 162 -7.35 -14.27 12.96
C CYS A 162 -7.77 -15.72 13.14
N GLU A 163 -6.85 -16.56 13.58
CA GLU A 163 -7.13 -17.91 14.02
C GLU A 163 -7.77 -17.81 15.41
N THR A 164 -9.02 -18.24 15.52
CA THR A 164 -9.80 -18.14 16.75
C THR A 164 -9.38 -19.24 17.73
N GLY A 165 -8.64 -18.84 18.76
CA GLY A 165 -8.35 -19.66 19.94
C GLY A 165 -9.44 -19.53 21.01
N SER A 166 -9.07 -19.76 22.27
CA SER A 166 -9.99 -19.65 23.42
C SER A 166 -10.45 -18.21 23.70
N PHE A 167 -9.64 -17.21 23.31
CA PHE A 167 -9.95 -15.79 23.47
C PHE A 167 -9.83 -15.06 22.12
N PRO A 168 -10.94 -14.59 21.50
CA PRO A 168 -10.87 -13.93 20.21
C PRO A 168 -10.12 -12.59 20.28
N ILE A 169 -9.49 -12.22 19.17
CA ILE A 169 -8.84 -10.92 18.99
C ILE A 169 -9.94 -9.89 18.68
N GLU A 170 -10.04 -8.84 19.49
CA GLU A 170 -11.07 -7.80 19.35
C GLU A 170 -10.58 -6.60 18.55
N SER A 171 -9.30 -6.25 18.70
CA SER A 171 -8.70 -5.10 18.04
C SER A 171 -7.34 -5.44 17.45
N VAL A 172 -7.06 -4.88 16.28
CA VAL A 172 -5.77 -4.96 15.61
C VAL A 172 -5.22 -3.54 15.46
N LEU A 173 -3.96 -3.35 15.84
CA LEU A 173 -3.20 -2.14 15.61
C LEU A 173 -2.17 -2.42 14.52
N THR A 174 -2.13 -1.56 13.50
CA THR A 174 -1.10 -1.62 12.45
C THR A 174 0.00 -0.62 12.77
N GLN A 175 1.24 -1.09 12.83
CA GLN A 175 2.45 -0.27 12.99
C GLN A 175 3.42 -0.57 11.84
N THR A 176 4.22 0.40 11.45
CA THR A 176 5.15 0.27 10.33
C THR A 176 6.53 0.76 10.74
N SER A 177 7.58 0.12 10.23
CA SER A 177 8.97 0.46 10.58
C SER A 177 9.38 1.86 10.13
N GLN A 178 8.68 2.40 9.14
CA GLN A 178 8.88 3.74 8.60
C GLN A 178 7.50 4.38 8.43
N PRO A 179 7.37 5.70 8.64
CA PRO A 179 6.09 6.39 8.48
C PRO A 179 5.64 6.23 7.02
N LEU A 180 4.57 5.45 6.84
CA LEU A 180 3.86 5.41 5.57
C LEU A 180 2.99 6.67 5.48
N GLY A 181 2.85 7.21 4.27
CA GLY A 181 1.94 8.32 4.00
C GLY A 181 0.48 7.87 4.11
N GLU A 182 -0.28 7.98 3.02
CA GLU A 182 -1.67 7.53 3.01
C GLU A 182 -1.77 5.99 2.93
N PHE A 183 -2.27 5.35 3.98
CA PHE A 183 -2.57 3.91 4.00
C PHE A 183 -3.83 3.61 4.81
N SER A 184 -4.47 2.48 4.51
CA SER A 184 -5.64 1.99 5.23
C SER A 184 -5.18 0.95 6.27
N PRO A 185 -5.27 1.26 7.58
CA PRO A 185 -4.88 0.34 8.63
C PRO A 185 -5.92 -0.78 8.81
N VAL A 186 -5.47 -1.93 9.31
CA VAL A 186 -6.32 -3.05 9.72
C VAL A 186 -6.77 -2.80 11.14
N THR A 187 -8.08 -2.74 11.38
CA THR A 187 -8.65 -2.49 12.73
C THR A 187 -9.31 -3.73 13.33
N ARG A 188 -9.90 -4.57 12.48
CA ARG A 188 -10.60 -5.80 12.85
C ARG A 188 -10.07 -6.98 12.05
N CYS A 189 -10.28 -8.16 12.61
CA CYS A 189 -10.03 -9.42 11.92
C CYS A 189 -10.88 -9.52 10.65
N GLY A 190 -10.24 -9.85 9.51
CA GLY A 190 -10.90 -9.91 8.21
C GLY A 190 -10.82 -8.61 7.40
N ASP A 191 -10.33 -7.52 7.98
CA ASP A 191 -10.07 -6.29 7.24
C ASP A 191 -8.89 -6.45 6.26
N PHE A 192 -8.87 -5.60 5.24
CA PHE A 192 -7.81 -5.55 4.24
C PHE A 192 -6.81 -4.46 4.57
N PHE A 193 -5.53 -4.83 4.66
CA PHE A 193 -4.46 -3.85 4.58
C PHE A 193 -4.39 -3.33 3.15
N ARG A 194 -4.50 -2.01 2.97
CA ARG A 194 -4.35 -1.35 1.66
C ARG A 194 -3.31 -0.26 1.74
N TRP A 195 -2.33 -0.31 0.85
CA TRP A 195 -1.31 0.71 0.76
C TRP A 195 -0.84 0.86 -0.68
N ALA A 196 -0.70 2.10 -1.13
CA ALA A 196 -0.12 2.45 -2.42
C ALA A 196 1.18 3.24 -2.19
N PRO A 197 2.36 2.65 -2.37
CA PRO A 197 3.61 3.40 -2.29
C PRO A 197 3.64 4.50 -3.35
N PRO A 198 3.96 5.75 -2.99
CA PRO A 198 4.08 6.84 -3.96
C PRO A 198 5.27 6.62 -4.90
N TYR A 199 5.20 7.15 -6.11
CA TYR A 199 6.35 7.26 -7.02
C TYR A 199 7.36 8.22 -6.39
N SER A 200 8.60 7.78 -6.07
CA SER A 200 9.66 8.42 -5.26
C SER A 200 9.86 7.87 -3.84
N PHE A 201 9.18 6.78 -3.48
CA PHE A 201 9.40 6.12 -2.20
C PHE A 201 10.80 5.49 -2.11
N VAL A 202 11.29 4.94 -3.21
CA VAL A 202 12.63 4.40 -3.37
C VAL A 202 13.56 5.51 -3.86
N GLY A 203 14.59 5.81 -3.07
CA GLY A 203 15.59 6.82 -3.45
C GLY A 203 16.77 6.21 -4.20
N ASP A 204 17.55 7.05 -4.87
CA ASP A 204 18.78 6.63 -5.57
C ASP A 204 19.88 6.12 -4.60
N ASN A 205 19.74 6.42 -3.30
CA ASN A 205 20.65 5.95 -2.25
C ASN A 205 20.35 4.51 -1.80
N ASP A 206 19.21 3.93 -2.18
CA ASP A 206 18.80 2.60 -1.73
C ASP A 206 19.48 1.50 -2.56
N SER A 207 20.04 0.49 -1.87
CA SER A 207 20.72 -0.62 -2.52
C SER A 207 19.77 -1.38 -3.45
N ALA A 208 20.19 -1.57 -4.71
CA ALA A 208 19.44 -2.30 -5.73
C ALA A 208 18.08 -1.68 -6.13
N GLN A 209 17.86 -0.38 -5.94
CA GLN A 209 16.60 0.31 -6.28
C GLN A 209 15.38 -0.34 -5.61
N VAL A 210 15.58 -0.81 -4.37
CA VAL A 210 14.57 -1.49 -3.59
C VAL A 210 14.61 -0.96 -2.16
N ARG A 211 13.44 -0.67 -1.60
CA ARG A 211 13.28 -0.26 -0.21
C ARG A 211 12.40 -1.24 0.54
N VAL A 212 12.84 -1.63 1.74
CA VAL A 212 12.14 -2.62 2.56
C VAL A 212 11.39 -1.93 3.70
N VAL A 213 10.10 -2.24 3.83
CA VAL A 213 9.23 -1.80 4.91
C VAL A 213 8.74 -3.02 5.67
N GLN A 214 8.75 -2.95 7.00
CA GLN A 214 8.17 -3.98 7.85
C GLN A 214 6.86 -3.45 8.42
N ALA A 215 5.76 -4.16 8.14
CA ALA A 215 4.45 -3.90 8.72
C ALA A 215 4.21 -4.89 9.87
N TYR A 216 3.91 -4.35 11.04
CA TYR A 216 3.60 -5.06 12.27
C TYR A 216 2.10 -4.97 12.52
N PHE A 217 1.45 -6.12 12.65
CA PHE A 217 0.05 -6.23 13.04
C PHE A 217 0.01 -6.77 14.47
N ILE A 218 -0.52 -5.96 15.39
CA ILE A 218 -0.57 -6.27 16.81
C ILE A 218 -2.03 -6.50 17.18
N GLY A 219 -2.39 -7.74 17.47
CA GLY A 219 -3.73 -8.14 17.88
C GLY A 219 -3.82 -8.16 19.40
N ALA A 220 -4.85 -7.54 19.97
CA ALA A 220 -5.13 -7.55 21.39
C ALA A 220 -6.46 -8.26 21.69
N THR A 221 -6.44 -9.16 22.67
CA THR A 221 -7.63 -9.78 23.24
C THR A 221 -8.16 -8.96 24.41
N ARG A 222 -9.40 -9.25 24.84
CA ARG A 222 -10.00 -8.67 26.06
C ARG A 222 -9.17 -8.89 27.32
N THR A 223 -8.43 -9.99 27.38
CA THR A 223 -7.54 -10.36 28.49
C THR A 223 -6.15 -9.73 28.39
N GLN A 224 -5.96 -8.75 27.50
CA GLN A 224 -4.68 -8.08 27.23
C GLN A 224 -3.56 -9.00 26.73
N GLN A 225 -3.89 -10.21 26.28
CA GLN A 225 -2.94 -11.05 25.55
C GLN A 225 -2.70 -10.43 24.18
N ARG A 226 -1.42 -10.33 23.80
CA ARG A 226 -1.00 -9.72 22.54
C ARG A 226 -0.36 -10.77 21.65
N ASP A 227 -0.74 -10.75 20.38
CA ASP A 227 -0.07 -11.49 19.32
C ASP A 227 0.41 -10.53 18.24
N THR A 228 1.58 -10.79 17.66
CA THR A 228 2.20 -9.90 16.68
C THR A 228 2.59 -10.66 15.42
N ALA A 229 2.07 -10.24 14.28
CA ALA A 229 2.47 -10.74 12.97
C ALA A 229 3.27 -9.67 12.21
N GLN A 230 4.37 -10.08 11.59
CA GLN A 230 5.21 -9.21 10.77
C GLN A 230 5.10 -9.58 9.28
N VAL A 231 5.00 -8.56 8.42
CA VAL A 231 5.03 -8.72 6.96
C VAL A 231 6.15 -7.85 6.41
N ARG A 232 7.05 -8.47 5.65
CA ARG A 232 8.14 -7.77 4.97
C ARG A 232 7.69 -7.38 3.57
N ILE A 233 7.51 -6.08 3.36
CA ILE A 233 7.10 -5.49 2.09
C ILE A 233 8.35 -4.93 1.41
N VAL A 234 8.60 -5.38 0.19
CA VAL A 234 9.76 -5.02 -0.63
C VAL A 234 9.25 -4.18 -1.79
N VAL A 235 9.49 -2.87 -1.72
CA VAL A 235 9.06 -1.91 -2.73
C VAL A 235 10.14 -1.78 -3.79
N ARG A 236 9.78 -2.01 -5.06
CA ARG A 236 10.66 -1.82 -6.21
C ARG A 236 10.39 -0.48 -6.86
N HIS A 237 11.46 0.20 -7.26
CA HIS A 237 11.35 1.42 -8.06
C HIS A 237 10.54 1.18 -9.33
N SER A 238 9.63 2.10 -9.66
CA SER A 238 8.83 2.06 -10.88
C SER A 238 8.74 3.44 -11.51
N LEU A 239 8.77 3.47 -12.84
CA LEU A 239 8.66 4.72 -13.56
C LEU A 239 7.19 5.19 -13.63
N ASN A 240 6.95 6.44 -13.23
CA ASN A 240 5.66 7.10 -13.43
C ASN A 240 5.47 7.47 -14.91
N TYR A 241 4.85 6.57 -15.69
CA TYR A 241 4.64 6.75 -17.13
C TYR A 241 3.85 8.02 -17.51
N PRO A 242 2.70 8.35 -16.87
CA PRO A 242 1.98 9.59 -17.16
C PRO A 242 2.85 10.85 -17.02
N LEU A 243 3.58 10.95 -15.90
CA LEU A 243 4.45 12.10 -15.65
C LEU A 243 5.63 12.13 -16.63
N ALA A 244 6.27 10.98 -16.87
CA ALA A 244 7.39 10.89 -17.81
C ALA A 244 6.96 11.27 -19.25
N ARG A 245 5.74 10.89 -19.65
CA ARG A 245 5.18 11.28 -20.95
C ARG A 245 4.99 12.78 -21.05
N GLU A 246 4.42 13.40 -20.03
CA GLU A 246 4.24 14.85 -20.00
C GLU A 246 5.59 15.57 -20.14
N GLN A 247 6.59 15.16 -19.35
CA GLN A 247 7.96 15.67 -19.44
C GLN A 247 8.57 15.50 -20.84
N TYR A 248 8.38 14.32 -21.45
CA TYR A 248 8.83 14.07 -22.82
C TYR A 248 8.14 15.01 -23.81
N THR A 249 6.82 15.18 -23.71
CA THR A 249 6.08 16.07 -24.63
C THR A 249 6.51 17.52 -24.53
N GLN A 250 6.75 18.02 -23.32
CA GLN A 250 7.30 19.35 -23.07
C GLN A 250 8.72 19.49 -23.67
N LEU A 251 9.59 18.50 -23.44
CA LEU A 251 10.93 18.51 -24.00
C LEU A 251 10.93 18.49 -25.54
N VAL A 252 10.02 17.73 -26.15
CA VAL A 252 9.87 17.70 -27.61
C VAL A 252 9.32 19.03 -28.15
N SER A 253 8.38 19.67 -27.46
CA SER A 253 7.91 21.00 -27.88
C SER A 253 9.04 22.04 -27.79
N ASP A 254 9.83 22.01 -26.72
CA ASP A 254 10.96 22.92 -26.53
C ASP A 254 12.04 22.71 -27.60
N LEU A 255 12.35 21.45 -27.91
CA LEU A 255 13.27 21.09 -28.99
C LEU A 255 12.77 21.59 -30.34
N LYS A 256 11.48 21.40 -30.67
CA LYS A 256 10.90 21.88 -31.93
C LYS A 256 10.97 23.40 -32.02
N PHE A 257 10.64 24.11 -30.94
CA PHE A 257 10.75 25.57 -30.88
C PHE A 257 12.20 26.03 -31.07
N TYR A 258 13.15 25.36 -30.41
CA TYR A 258 14.57 25.67 -30.56
C TYR A 258 15.08 25.40 -31.98
N ILE A 259 14.68 24.29 -32.61
CA ILE A 259 15.00 23.98 -34.02
C ILE A 259 14.46 25.07 -34.95
N LEU A 260 13.22 25.52 -34.76
CA LEU A 260 12.65 26.62 -35.54
C LEU A 260 13.47 27.89 -35.37
N ARG A 261 13.84 28.22 -34.14
CA ARG A 261 14.68 29.39 -33.83
C ARG A 261 16.04 29.31 -34.54
N LEU A 262 16.69 28.14 -34.52
CA LEU A 262 17.94 27.91 -35.26
C LEU A 262 17.77 28.04 -36.77
N LYS A 263 16.65 27.58 -37.34
CA LYS A 263 16.36 27.75 -38.77
C LYS A 263 16.20 29.23 -39.15
N PHE A 264 15.60 30.04 -38.27
CA PHE A 264 15.53 31.49 -38.47
C PHE A 264 16.92 32.13 -38.43
N THR A 265 17.72 31.80 -37.42
CA THR A 265 19.10 32.27 -37.31
C THR A 265 19.92 31.89 -38.54
N PHE A 266 19.77 30.66 -39.04
CA PHE A 266 20.40 30.22 -40.29
C PHE A 266 20.00 31.08 -41.49
N LEU A 267 18.73 31.46 -41.60
CA LEU A 267 18.25 32.32 -42.68
C LEU A 267 18.83 33.74 -42.59
N VAL A 268 18.91 34.31 -41.39
CA VAL A 268 19.54 35.62 -41.16
C VAL A 268 21.01 35.56 -41.53
N LEU A 269 21.73 34.54 -41.09
CA LEU A 269 23.14 34.31 -41.44
C LEU A 269 23.31 34.12 -42.95
N ASP A 270 22.42 33.39 -43.64
CA ASP A 270 22.53 33.26 -45.11
C ASP A 270 22.31 34.61 -45.81
N LYS A 271 21.37 35.43 -45.31
CA LYS A 271 21.13 36.78 -45.84
C LYS A 271 22.29 37.72 -45.54
N SER A 272 22.90 37.69 -44.36
CA SER A 272 24.08 38.49 -44.03
C SER A 272 25.25 38.12 -44.93
N ILE A 273 25.53 36.83 -45.15
CA ILE A 273 26.57 36.35 -46.07
C ILE A 273 26.34 36.85 -47.51
N ARG A 274 25.07 36.94 -47.96
CA ARG A 274 24.75 37.50 -49.30
C ARG A 274 25.01 39.01 -49.33
N LYS A 275 24.61 39.75 -48.29
CA LYS A 275 24.83 41.20 -48.19
C LYS A 275 26.32 41.53 -48.11
N THR A 276 27.09 40.81 -47.28
CA THR A 276 28.55 41.00 -47.16
C THR A 276 29.28 40.68 -48.46
N LYS A 277 28.80 39.67 -49.23
CA LYS A 277 29.31 39.42 -50.59
C LYS A 277 29.14 40.65 -51.49
N HIS A 278 27.95 41.23 -51.55
CA HIS A 278 27.68 42.39 -52.41
C HIS A 278 28.44 43.64 -51.94
N ALA A 279 28.53 43.87 -50.62
CA ALA A 279 29.27 44.99 -50.05
C ALA A 279 30.78 44.89 -50.36
N ARG A 280 31.40 43.71 -50.19
CA ARG A 280 32.82 43.50 -50.53
C ARG A 280 33.09 43.58 -52.03
N THR A 281 32.23 43.00 -52.88
CA THR A 281 32.41 43.13 -54.33
C THR A 281 32.19 44.57 -54.80
N GLY A 282 31.23 45.29 -54.21
CA GLY A 282 30.98 46.69 -54.53
C GLY A 282 32.16 47.57 -54.12
N PHE A 283 32.70 47.36 -52.91
CA PHE A 283 33.90 48.04 -52.43
C PHE A 283 35.13 47.70 -53.28
N ASP A 284 35.39 46.42 -53.58
CA ASP A 284 36.55 46.03 -54.41
C ASP A 284 36.41 46.52 -55.86
N LEU A 285 35.20 46.52 -56.43
CA LEU A 285 34.95 47.09 -57.76
C LEU A 285 35.07 48.61 -57.79
N THR A 286 34.59 49.32 -56.75
CA THR A 286 34.73 50.77 -56.66
C THR A 286 36.16 51.19 -56.35
N ALA A 287 36.89 50.47 -55.49
CA ALA A 287 38.30 50.70 -55.25
C ALA A 287 39.14 50.43 -56.50
N ALA A 288 38.91 49.31 -57.19
CA ALA A 288 39.59 49.00 -58.45
C ALA A 288 39.21 49.98 -59.57
N SER A 289 37.94 50.37 -59.69
CA SER A 289 37.50 51.32 -60.72
C SER A 289 37.99 52.73 -60.43
N THR A 290 38.04 53.18 -59.18
CA THR A 290 38.61 54.49 -58.81
C THR A 290 40.12 54.53 -59.00
N ALA A 291 40.83 53.43 -58.71
CA ALA A 291 42.25 53.31 -59.01
C ALA A 291 42.52 53.33 -60.53
N LEU A 292 41.79 52.51 -61.31
CA LEU A 292 41.96 52.45 -62.77
C LEU A 292 41.55 53.76 -63.44
N THR A 293 40.39 54.33 -63.06
CA THR A 293 39.92 55.61 -63.59
C THR A 293 40.87 56.74 -63.21
N GLY A 294 41.40 56.73 -61.98
CA GLY A 294 42.46 57.63 -61.55
C GLY A 294 43.71 57.52 -62.43
N THR A 295 44.20 56.29 -62.66
CA THR A 295 45.37 56.09 -63.54
C THR A 295 45.13 56.52 -64.98
N VAL A 296 43.97 56.21 -65.57
CA VAL A 296 43.63 56.62 -66.95
C VAL A 296 43.51 58.13 -67.06
N LEU A 297 42.80 58.78 -66.13
CA LEU A 297 42.67 60.23 -66.08
C LEU A 297 44.02 60.92 -65.81
N SER A 298 44.92 60.30 -65.04
CA SER A 298 46.27 60.85 -64.78
C SER A 298 47.19 60.81 -66.01
N THR A 299 46.84 60.02 -67.03
CA THR A 299 47.58 59.87 -68.30
C THR A 299 46.95 60.63 -69.46
N SER A 300 45.86 61.36 -69.24
CA SER A 300 45.22 62.18 -70.27
C SER A 300 46.09 63.40 -70.65
N LYS A 301 45.81 63.97 -71.83
CA LYS A 301 46.55 65.11 -72.37
C LYS A 301 46.07 66.47 -71.84
N ASP A 302 44.88 66.53 -71.25
CA ASP A 302 44.28 67.76 -70.70
C ASP A 302 44.69 67.96 -69.24
N GLU A 303 45.22 69.15 -68.90
CA GLU A 303 45.80 69.44 -67.56
C GLU A 303 44.81 69.29 -66.40
N GLU A 304 43.54 69.65 -66.61
CA GLU A 304 42.49 69.61 -65.58
C GLU A 304 42.06 68.17 -65.24
N THR A 305 41.94 67.32 -66.26
CA THR A 305 41.62 65.89 -66.09
C THR A 305 42.81 65.12 -65.50
N LYS A 306 44.05 65.52 -65.82
CA LYS A 306 45.29 64.98 -65.27
C LYS A 306 45.43 65.20 -63.76
N ARG A 307 45.11 66.41 -63.28
CA ARG A 307 45.08 66.71 -61.83
C ARG A 307 44.04 65.88 -61.09
N THR A 308 42.86 65.72 -61.69
CA THR A 308 41.76 64.91 -61.13
C THR A 308 42.15 63.42 -61.04
N GLY A 309 42.80 62.89 -62.09
CA GLY A 309 43.33 61.53 -62.10
C GLY A 309 44.48 61.28 -61.13
N ALA A 310 45.28 62.28 -60.78
CA ALA A 310 46.35 62.14 -59.78
C ALA A 310 45.83 62.06 -58.33
N ILE A 311 44.66 62.64 -58.05
CA ILE A 311 44.09 62.71 -56.69
C ILE A 311 43.23 61.47 -56.37
N MET A 312 42.52 60.91 -57.36
CA MET A 312 41.62 59.76 -57.15
C MET A 312 42.28 58.47 -56.61
N PRO A 313 43.50 58.06 -57.04
CA PRO A 313 44.18 56.89 -56.49
C PRO A 313 44.51 57.03 -55.00
N GLY A 314 44.78 58.26 -54.54
CA GLY A 314 45.01 58.57 -53.12
C GLY A 314 43.78 58.33 -52.24
N VAL A 315 42.58 58.54 -52.78
CA VAL A 315 41.31 58.27 -52.09
C VAL A 315 41.03 56.76 -52.00
N GLY A 316 41.43 55.98 -53.00
CA GLY A 316 41.28 54.51 -52.98
C GLY A 316 42.11 53.80 -51.90
N LEU A 317 43.27 54.37 -51.53
CA LEU A 317 44.17 53.82 -50.51
C LEU A 317 43.66 54.07 -49.07
N VAL A 318 42.99 55.21 -48.82
CA VAL A 318 42.40 55.58 -47.52
C VAL A 318 41.18 54.72 -47.16
N LEU A 319 40.52 54.13 -48.14
CA LEU A 319 39.34 53.28 -47.91
C LEU A 319 39.71 51.85 -47.44
N THR A 320 40.97 51.42 -47.59
CA THR A 320 41.40 50.04 -47.29
C THR A 320 41.21 49.58 -45.84
N PRO A 321 41.36 50.40 -44.78
CA PRO A 321 41.11 49.98 -43.39
C PRO A 321 39.62 49.81 -43.06
N ILE A 322 38.71 50.33 -43.90
CA ILE A 322 37.26 50.25 -43.69
C ILE A 322 36.73 48.85 -44.05
N LYS A 323 37.48 48.09 -44.88
CA LYS A 323 37.09 46.74 -45.35
C LYS A 323 36.98 45.70 -44.22
N GLU A 324 37.77 45.85 -43.16
CA GLU A 324 37.69 44.98 -41.98
C GLU A 324 36.71 45.51 -40.92
N ALA A 325 36.57 46.83 -40.78
CA ALA A 325 35.63 47.44 -39.83
C ALA A 325 34.16 47.35 -40.24
N THR A 326 33.85 47.16 -41.53
CA THR A 326 32.45 47.19 -42.05
C THR A 326 31.83 45.84 -42.33
N ALA A 327 32.59 44.74 -42.40
CA ALA A 327 32.04 43.41 -42.67
C ALA A 327 32.93 42.25 -42.16
N PRO A 328 32.39 41.32 -41.36
CA PRO A 328 33.10 40.12 -40.93
C PRO A 328 33.69 39.31 -42.10
N ALA A 329 34.70 38.49 -41.80
CA ALA A 329 35.25 37.57 -42.79
C ALA A 329 34.19 36.54 -43.22
N ARG A 330 33.88 36.49 -44.52
CA ARG A 330 32.89 35.55 -45.08
C ARG A 330 33.10 34.09 -44.65
N THR A 331 34.35 33.68 -44.46
CA THR A 331 34.70 32.31 -44.05
C THR A 331 34.19 31.98 -42.65
N THR A 332 34.23 32.94 -41.70
CA THR A 332 33.77 32.73 -40.33
C THR A 332 32.24 32.65 -40.27
N GLU A 333 31.53 33.56 -40.95
CA GLU A 333 30.06 33.51 -41.07
C GLU A 333 29.59 32.23 -41.77
N GLN A 334 30.29 31.79 -42.83
CA GLN A 334 29.98 30.54 -43.52
C GLN A 334 30.24 29.31 -42.65
N SER A 335 31.31 29.29 -41.83
CA SER A 335 31.55 28.21 -40.88
C SER A 335 30.48 28.16 -39.79
N GLN A 336 30.05 29.31 -39.27
CA GLN A 336 28.96 29.41 -38.29
C GLN A 336 27.64 28.91 -38.88
N ALA A 337 27.27 29.35 -40.09
CA ALA A 337 26.06 28.87 -40.77
C ALA A 337 26.10 27.37 -41.08
N THR A 338 27.28 26.81 -41.40
CA THR A 338 27.47 25.37 -41.60
C THR A 338 27.31 24.59 -40.30
N LEU A 339 27.83 25.12 -39.20
CA LEU A 339 27.70 24.55 -37.86
C LEU A 339 26.23 24.55 -37.41
N VAL A 340 25.52 25.67 -37.58
CA VAL A 340 24.07 25.78 -37.29
C VAL A 340 23.27 24.78 -38.12
N ARG A 341 23.60 24.60 -39.40
CA ARG A 341 22.90 23.62 -40.24
C ARG A 341 23.15 22.17 -39.78
N ALA A 342 24.38 21.85 -39.40
CA ALA A 342 24.73 20.52 -38.90
C ALA A 342 24.03 20.22 -37.57
N SER A 343 23.97 21.19 -36.65
CA SER A 343 23.26 21.04 -35.38
C SER A 343 21.74 20.86 -35.58
N ILE A 344 21.10 21.64 -36.47
CA ILE A 344 19.69 21.46 -36.83
C ILE A 344 19.42 20.03 -37.31
N LYS A 345 20.23 19.52 -38.26
CA LYS A 345 20.06 18.17 -38.80
C LYS A 345 20.31 17.07 -37.77
N ARG A 346 21.27 17.27 -36.87
CA ARG A 346 21.51 16.36 -35.74
C ARG A 346 20.30 16.32 -34.79
N LEU A 347 19.77 17.48 -34.40
CA LEU A 347 18.62 17.57 -33.51
C LEU A 347 17.36 16.96 -34.14
N GLU A 348 17.11 17.18 -35.44
CA GLU A 348 16.02 16.53 -36.19
C GLU A 348 16.16 15.00 -36.19
N TYR A 349 17.37 14.48 -36.41
CA TYR A 349 17.66 13.05 -36.39
C TYR A 349 17.46 12.44 -35.00
N VAL A 350 17.98 13.08 -33.96
CA VAL A 350 17.81 12.62 -32.56
C VAL A 350 16.34 12.62 -32.16
N LEU A 351 15.55 13.63 -32.56
CA LEU A 351 14.12 13.68 -32.27
C LEU A 351 13.37 12.52 -32.92
N GLN A 352 13.70 12.18 -34.17
CA GLN A 352 13.09 11.05 -34.88
C GLN A 352 13.47 9.70 -34.27
N ASP A 353 14.76 9.51 -33.95
CA ASP A 353 15.32 8.30 -33.33
C ASP A 353 14.72 8.03 -31.94
N ASN A 354 14.46 9.08 -31.16
CA ASN A 354 13.93 8.97 -29.79
C ASN A 354 12.41 9.11 -29.71
N SER A 355 11.68 8.91 -30.81
CA SER A 355 10.23 8.90 -30.79
C SER A 355 9.66 7.80 -29.87
N LEU A 356 8.52 8.09 -29.23
CA LEU A 356 7.83 7.12 -28.37
C LEU A 356 7.08 6.11 -29.24
N LEU A 357 7.26 4.82 -28.94
CA LEU A 357 6.63 3.70 -29.67
C LEU A 357 5.28 3.26 -29.05
N GLY A 358 4.72 4.05 -28.14
CA GLY A 358 3.44 3.76 -27.49
C GLY A 358 3.27 4.51 -26.17
N ASP A 359 2.19 4.21 -25.46
CA ASP A 359 1.83 4.88 -24.20
C ASP A 359 2.71 4.45 -23.01
N LYS A 360 3.26 3.24 -23.03
CA LYS A 360 4.13 2.68 -21.98
C LYS A 360 5.44 2.17 -22.60
N ASP A 361 6.31 3.10 -22.97
CA ASP A 361 7.64 2.79 -23.50
C ASP A 361 8.64 2.63 -22.35
N PRO A 362 9.19 1.42 -22.08
CA PRO A 362 10.15 1.20 -21.00
C PRO A 362 11.46 2.00 -21.19
N GLY A 363 11.74 2.47 -22.41
CA GLY A 363 12.89 3.30 -22.74
C GLY A 363 12.64 4.80 -22.65
N ILE A 364 11.52 5.27 -22.10
CA ILE A 364 11.21 6.72 -22.07
C ILE A 364 12.23 7.54 -21.25
N ALA A 365 12.69 7.02 -20.11
CA ALA A 365 13.67 7.69 -19.27
C ALA A 365 15.02 7.93 -19.98
N PRO A 366 15.67 6.90 -20.59
CA PRO A 366 16.90 7.15 -21.36
C PRO A 366 16.67 8.04 -22.59
N LYS A 367 15.52 7.96 -23.25
CA LYS A 367 15.16 8.85 -24.37
C LYS A 367 15.07 10.32 -23.93
N ILE A 368 14.42 10.61 -22.81
CA ILE A 368 14.35 11.96 -22.23
C ILE A 368 15.76 12.47 -21.92
N ASN A 369 16.60 11.65 -21.28
CA ASN A 369 17.97 12.03 -20.93
C ASN A 369 18.81 12.34 -22.18
N LYS A 370 18.73 11.50 -23.23
CA LYS A 370 19.42 11.71 -24.50
C LYS A 370 18.96 13.00 -25.19
N LEU A 371 17.66 13.25 -25.26
CA LEU A 371 17.11 14.49 -25.83
C LEU A 371 17.55 15.74 -25.05
N ARG A 372 17.58 15.65 -23.73
CA ARG A 372 17.99 16.75 -22.85
C ARG A 372 19.48 17.06 -22.96
N GLU A 373 20.31 16.02 -23.04
CA GLU A 373 21.75 16.14 -23.21
C GLU A 373 22.10 16.74 -24.58
N GLU A 374 21.46 16.28 -25.65
CA GLU A 374 21.64 16.81 -27.00
C GLU A 374 21.19 18.28 -27.13
N LEU A 375 20.07 18.64 -26.49
CA LEU A 375 19.61 20.04 -26.42
C LEU A 375 20.65 20.92 -25.70
N LYS A 376 21.15 20.48 -24.53
CA LYS A 376 22.18 21.22 -23.78
C LYS A 376 23.47 21.34 -24.59
N GLN A 377 23.92 20.25 -25.22
CA GLN A 377 25.12 20.24 -26.04
C GLN A 377 24.99 21.22 -27.22
N SER A 378 23.84 21.23 -27.91
CA SER A 378 23.60 22.18 -29.00
C SER A 378 23.55 23.63 -28.52
N GLN A 379 22.98 23.90 -27.35
CA GLN A 379 22.94 25.25 -26.77
C GLN A 379 24.36 25.74 -26.41
N LEU A 380 25.21 24.88 -25.87
CA LEU A 380 26.60 25.21 -25.55
C LEU A 380 27.42 25.47 -26.82
N GLN A 381 27.24 24.66 -27.87
CA GLN A 381 27.97 24.85 -29.14
C GLN A 381 27.56 26.12 -29.91
N LEU A 382 26.36 26.64 -29.65
CA LEU A 382 25.77 27.77 -30.38
C LEU A 382 25.64 29.01 -29.51
N ILE A 383 26.33 29.06 -28.37
CA ILE A 383 26.25 30.17 -27.41
C ILE A 383 26.64 31.52 -28.04
N ASP A 384 27.61 31.50 -28.95
CA ASP A 384 28.14 32.69 -29.62
C ASP A 384 27.34 33.11 -30.87
N VAL A 385 26.31 32.35 -31.25
CA VAL A 385 25.50 32.66 -32.42
C VAL A 385 24.33 33.54 -32.01
N PRO A 386 24.21 34.79 -32.51
CA PRO A 386 23.12 35.68 -32.14
C PRO A 386 21.79 35.08 -32.62
N ILE A 387 20.94 34.71 -31.66
CA ILE A 387 19.69 34.03 -31.98
C ILE A 387 18.57 35.06 -32.20
N GLU A 388 18.48 35.57 -33.43
CA GLU A 388 17.46 36.55 -33.83
C GLU A 388 16.09 35.88 -34.10
N VAL A 389 15.02 36.48 -33.57
CA VAL A 389 13.63 36.11 -33.85
C VAL A 389 13.04 37.19 -34.76
N THR A 390 13.00 36.96 -36.07
CA THR A 390 12.37 37.88 -37.02
C THR A 390 11.08 37.28 -37.56
N ASN A 391 9.95 37.98 -37.40
CA ASN A 391 8.57 37.52 -37.66
C ASN A 391 8.15 37.42 -39.14
N ASN A 392 9.08 37.31 -40.09
CA ASN A 392 8.76 37.59 -41.48
C ASN A 392 8.38 36.35 -42.34
N MET A 393 8.48 35.12 -41.81
CA MET A 393 8.19 33.88 -42.56
C MET A 393 7.53 32.83 -41.66
N GLY A 394 6.61 32.03 -42.23
CA GLY A 394 5.96 30.92 -41.54
C GLY A 394 6.89 29.69 -41.40
N ALA A 395 6.59 28.80 -40.43
CA ALA A 395 7.39 27.60 -40.17
C ALA A 395 7.56 26.69 -41.41
N ALA A 396 6.49 26.51 -42.19
CA ALA A 396 6.51 25.70 -43.41
C ALA A 396 7.38 26.32 -44.52
N GLU A 397 7.38 27.64 -44.67
CA GLU A 397 8.21 28.36 -45.64
C GLU A 397 9.69 28.27 -45.27
N LEU A 398 9.99 28.34 -43.97
CA LEU A 398 11.33 28.20 -43.42
C LEU A 398 11.91 26.80 -43.70
N ASP A 399 11.09 25.76 -43.52
CA ASP A 399 11.44 24.38 -43.81
C ASP A 399 11.67 24.15 -45.31
N ALA A 400 10.82 24.72 -46.17
CA ALA A 400 10.99 24.68 -47.61
C ALA A 400 12.28 25.37 -48.05
N TYR A 401 12.60 26.52 -47.47
CA TYR A 401 13.85 27.24 -47.73
C TYR A 401 15.08 26.42 -47.30
N PHE A 402 15.05 25.88 -46.08
CA PHE A 402 16.16 25.12 -45.49
C PHE A 402 16.48 23.85 -46.29
N ASN A 403 15.45 23.16 -46.77
CA ASN A 403 15.58 21.92 -47.56
C ASN A 403 15.73 22.18 -49.07
N SER A 404 15.75 23.44 -49.52
CA SER A 404 15.87 23.76 -50.94
C SER A 404 17.20 23.26 -51.55
N PRO A 405 17.21 22.83 -52.82
CA PRO A 405 18.42 22.31 -53.47
C PRO A 405 19.55 23.34 -53.56
N LYS A 406 19.19 24.63 -53.66
CA LYS A 406 20.15 25.75 -53.69
C LYS A 406 20.93 25.86 -52.38
N VAL A 407 20.23 25.81 -51.24
CA VAL A 407 20.85 25.88 -49.91
C VAL A 407 21.62 24.59 -49.61
N ASN A 408 21.07 23.43 -49.98
CA ASN A 408 21.74 22.13 -49.83
C ASN A 408 23.07 22.08 -50.59
N LYS A 409 23.12 22.62 -51.81
CA LYS A 409 24.35 22.69 -52.60
C LYS A 409 25.39 23.65 -51.99
N LYS A 410 24.94 24.77 -51.41
CA LYS A 410 25.82 25.81 -50.83
C LYS A 410 26.53 25.34 -49.57
N TYR A 411 25.84 24.62 -48.70
CA TYR A 411 26.35 24.17 -47.40
C TYR A 411 26.61 22.66 -47.34
N ARG A 412 26.83 22.02 -48.50
CA ARG A 412 27.22 20.63 -48.56
C ARG A 412 28.60 20.47 -47.94
N LEU A 413 28.74 19.56 -46.97
CA LEU A 413 30.04 19.14 -46.46
C LEU A 413 30.86 18.63 -47.66
N ARG A 414 32.03 19.23 -47.89
CA ARG A 414 32.97 18.71 -48.89
C ARG A 414 33.49 17.38 -48.35
N ARG A 415 33.22 16.29 -49.07
CA ARG A 415 33.82 14.99 -48.78
C ARG A 415 35.33 15.16 -48.97
N LYS A 416 36.09 15.01 -47.89
CA LYS A 416 37.55 14.98 -47.93
C LYS A 416 38.00 13.70 -48.62
#